data_AF-A0A516IP53-F1
#
_entry.id   AF-A0A516IP53-F1
#
_cell.length_a   1.000
_cell.length_b   1.000
_cell.length_c   1.000
_cell.angle_alpha   90.00
_cell.angle_beta   90.00
_cell.angle_gamma   90.00
#
_symmetry.space_group_name_H-M   'P 1'
#
loop_
_entity.id
_entity.type
_entity.pdbx_description
1 polymer ?
#
loop_
_entity_poly.entity_id
_entity_poly.type
_entity_poly.pdbx_seq_one_letter_code
_entity_poly.pdbx_strand_id
1 'polypeptide(L)'
;MKEPIRLIDLSGVREIEAALHIPGRQILPQFDDLEDRIDEVSRRIFGLSRSETEYRFRHPHAWDDQLDRVRWDSSEDYEKWELNFELDPWSDGDEDYWEANGWDIWHDDGSELRVFPYLYRQIICVIEQLLPEARLSITGNDPNPERDAEDWGRHIQGEACRFQQRKPPS
;
A
#
# COMPACT_ATOMS: atom_id res chain seq x y z
N MET A 1 -16.05 -22.82 -10.68
CA MET A 1 -14.89 -21.93 -10.48
C MET A 1 -15.21 -21.04 -9.29
N LYS A 2 -14.24 -20.70 -8.44
CA LYS A 2 -14.47 -19.73 -7.36
C LYS A 2 -14.58 -18.34 -7.98
N GLU A 3 -15.41 -17.48 -7.43
CA GLU A 3 -15.48 -16.07 -7.85
C GLU A 3 -14.13 -15.39 -7.56
N PRO A 4 -13.63 -14.53 -8.47
CA PRO A 4 -12.39 -13.80 -8.25
C PRO A 4 -12.53 -12.82 -7.09
N ILE A 5 -11.45 -12.63 -6.34
CA ILE A 5 -11.35 -11.63 -5.28
C ILE A 5 -11.17 -10.27 -5.93
N ARG A 6 -12.16 -9.39 -5.77
CA ARG A 6 -12.07 -8.01 -6.25
C ARG A 6 -11.16 -7.21 -5.31
N LEU A 7 -10.04 -6.71 -5.82
CA LEU A 7 -9.09 -5.92 -5.03
C LEU A 7 -9.78 -4.69 -4.42
N ILE A 8 -10.66 -4.06 -5.20
CA ILE A 8 -11.43 -2.89 -4.76
C ILE A 8 -12.41 -3.18 -3.60
N ASP A 9 -12.76 -4.44 -3.35
CA ASP A 9 -13.67 -4.83 -2.27
C ASP A 9 -12.93 -5.13 -0.96
N LEU A 10 -11.59 -5.11 -0.96
CA LEU A 10 -10.81 -5.29 0.25
C LEU A 10 -10.87 -4.04 1.14
N SER A 11 -10.86 -4.28 2.46
CA SER A 11 -11.03 -3.24 3.49
C SER A 11 -9.99 -2.12 3.36
N GLY A 12 -10.46 -0.90 3.06
CA GLY A 12 -9.63 0.31 2.91
C GLY A 12 -9.13 0.60 1.49
N VAL A 13 -9.25 -0.36 0.56
CA VAL A 13 -8.72 -0.18 -0.81
C VAL A 13 -9.51 0.87 -1.59
N ARG A 14 -10.83 0.93 -1.45
CA ARG A 14 -11.66 1.97 -2.10
C ARG A 14 -11.24 3.39 -1.74
N GLU A 15 -10.84 3.59 -0.50
CA GLU A 15 -10.48 4.92 0.01
C GLU A 15 -9.12 5.36 -0.52
N ILE A 16 -8.18 4.42 -0.66
CA ILE A 16 -6.88 4.64 -1.30
C ILE A 16 -7.09 4.93 -2.79
N GLU A 17 -7.88 4.11 -3.49
CA GLU A 17 -8.19 4.30 -4.91
C GLU A 17 -8.78 5.68 -5.18
N ALA A 18 -9.73 6.12 -4.33
CA ALA A 18 -10.32 7.44 -4.41
C ALA A 18 -9.29 8.57 -4.15
N ALA A 19 -8.38 8.38 -3.19
CA ALA A 19 -7.31 9.35 -2.91
C ALA A 19 -6.33 9.48 -4.09
N LEU A 20 -6.04 8.38 -4.78
CA LEU A 20 -5.19 8.36 -5.98
C LEU A 20 -5.87 9.01 -7.21
N HIS A 21 -7.20 9.17 -7.20
CA HIS A 21 -7.98 9.72 -8.32
C HIS A 21 -7.94 11.26 -8.44
N ILE A 22 -7.18 11.99 -7.61
CA ILE A 22 -7.24 13.46 -7.60
C ILE A 22 -6.47 14.06 -8.80
N PRO A 23 -7.13 14.74 -9.76
CA PRO A 23 -6.48 15.31 -10.93
C PRO A 23 -5.65 16.54 -10.55
N GLY A 24 -4.41 16.58 -11.04
CA GLY A 24 -3.51 17.73 -10.89
C GLY A 24 -2.80 17.76 -9.55
N ARG A 25 -1.80 16.87 -9.37
CA ARG A 25 -0.83 16.81 -8.25
C ARG A 25 -0.18 18.18 -7.95
N GLN A 26 -0.94 19.12 -7.41
CA GLN A 26 -0.43 20.04 -6.43
C GLN A 26 -0.34 19.21 -5.17
N ILE A 27 0.89 19.00 -4.70
CA ILE A 27 1.23 18.26 -3.50
C ILE A 27 0.50 18.95 -2.33
N LEU A 28 -0.71 18.49 -2.05
CA LEU A 28 -1.44 18.94 -0.88
C LEU A 28 -0.88 18.14 0.31
N PRO A 29 -0.62 18.77 1.47
CA PRO A 29 -0.04 18.11 2.65
C PRO A 29 -0.77 16.84 3.09
N GLN A 30 -2.06 16.70 2.76
CA GLN A 30 -2.85 15.48 2.98
C GLN A 30 -2.40 14.24 2.18
N PHE A 31 -1.43 14.37 1.28
CA PHE A 31 -0.80 13.26 0.56
C PHE A 31 0.53 12.81 1.18
N ASP A 32 1.09 13.57 2.13
CA ASP A 32 2.33 13.19 2.81
C ASP A 32 2.16 11.85 3.56
N ASP A 33 0.92 11.51 3.97
CA ASP A 33 0.60 10.27 4.68
C ASP A 33 -0.05 9.19 3.78
N LEU A 34 -0.16 9.39 2.45
CA LEU A 34 -0.84 8.42 1.58
C LEU A 34 -0.04 7.11 1.47
N GLU A 35 1.28 7.21 1.36
CA GLU A 35 2.15 6.03 1.34
C GLU A 35 2.04 5.25 2.66
N ASP A 36 2.10 5.94 3.80
CA ASP A 36 1.90 5.33 5.13
C ASP A 36 0.54 4.62 5.25
N ARG A 37 -0.52 5.20 4.67
CA ARG A 37 -1.86 4.60 4.65
C ARG A 37 -1.93 3.37 3.74
N ILE A 38 -1.31 3.42 2.56
CA ILE A 38 -1.18 2.26 1.67
C ILE A 38 -0.49 1.13 2.41
N ASP A 39 0.61 1.44 3.07
CA ASP A 39 1.39 0.52 3.88
C ASP A 39 0.58 -0.10 5.03
N GLU A 40 -0.16 0.72 5.77
CA GLU A 40 -1.03 0.28 6.87
C GLU A 40 -2.12 -0.68 6.35
N VAL A 41 -2.81 -0.30 5.28
CA VAL A 41 -3.86 -1.11 4.67
C VAL A 41 -3.29 -2.42 4.12
N SER A 42 -2.14 -2.35 3.46
CA SER A 42 -1.42 -3.51 2.92
C SER A 42 -1.07 -4.51 4.01
N ARG A 43 -0.43 -4.07 5.10
CA ARG A 43 -0.11 -4.90 6.27
C ARG A 43 -1.33 -5.60 6.84
N ARG A 44 -2.41 -4.85 7.03
CA ARG A 44 -3.66 -5.37 7.59
C ARG A 44 -4.32 -6.40 6.67
N ILE A 45 -4.38 -6.14 5.37
CA ILE A 45 -5.01 -7.03 4.39
C ILE A 45 -4.20 -8.32 4.20
N PHE A 46 -2.88 -8.21 4.10
CA PHE A 46 -2.01 -9.31 3.70
C PHE A 46 -1.31 -10.00 4.88
N GLY A 47 -1.60 -9.56 6.12
CA GLY A 47 -1.01 -10.13 7.33
C GLY A 47 0.50 -9.87 7.45
N LEU A 48 1.00 -8.84 6.76
CA LEU A 48 2.42 -8.52 6.67
C LEU A 48 2.86 -7.58 7.79
N SER A 49 4.11 -7.72 8.21
CA SER A 49 4.79 -6.81 9.12
C SER A 49 5.29 -5.56 8.39
N ARG A 50 5.65 -4.53 9.16
CA ARG A 50 6.30 -3.32 8.62
C ARG A 50 7.59 -3.64 7.85
N SER A 51 8.40 -4.55 8.36
CA SER A 51 9.64 -4.98 7.71
C SER A 51 9.41 -5.62 6.33
N GLU A 52 8.22 -6.18 6.10
CA GLU A 52 7.86 -6.87 4.85
C GLU A 52 7.17 -5.95 3.85
N THR A 53 6.60 -4.81 4.29
CA THR A 53 5.97 -3.83 3.39
C THR A 53 6.85 -2.61 3.10
N GLU A 54 7.89 -2.36 3.90
CA GLU A 54 8.77 -1.20 3.73
C GLU A 54 9.40 -1.22 2.32
N TYR A 55 8.98 -0.27 1.48
CA TYR A 55 9.60 -0.05 0.17
C TYR A 55 11.01 0.50 0.39
N ARG A 56 11.98 -0.41 0.54
CA ARG A 56 13.40 -0.03 0.66
C ARG A 56 13.93 0.25 -0.73
N PHE A 57 13.66 1.46 -1.22
CA PHE A 57 14.45 1.99 -2.33
C PHE A 57 15.92 1.86 -1.91
N ARG A 58 16.72 1.08 -2.65
CA ARG A 58 18.18 1.28 -2.62
C ARG A 58 18.40 2.71 -3.08
N HIS A 59 18.48 3.65 -2.14
CA HIS A 59 19.11 4.92 -2.45
C HIS A 59 20.57 4.56 -2.75
N PRO A 60 21.09 4.79 -3.97
CA PRO A 60 22.46 4.39 -4.32
C PRO A 60 23.56 5.09 -3.48
N HIS A 61 23.15 5.96 -2.55
CA HIS A 61 24.00 6.79 -1.71
C HIS A 61 23.69 6.71 -0.20
N ALA A 62 22.77 5.85 0.24
CA ALA A 62 22.52 5.63 1.67
C ALA A 62 23.46 4.54 2.19
N TRP A 63 24.77 4.84 2.23
CA TRP A 63 25.81 3.92 2.69
C TRP A 63 26.19 4.05 4.15
N ASP A 64 25.71 5.07 4.87
CA ASP A 64 26.09 5.25 6.28
C ASP A 64 24.91 5.09 7.24
N ASP A 65 24.99 3.97 7.98
CA ASP A 65 24.72 3.86 9.41
C ASP A 65 23.32 3.51 9.97
N GLN A 66 22.28 3.22 9.17
CA GLN A 66 20.97 2.88 9.77
C GLN A 66 20.17 1.68 9.21
N LEU A 67 20.80 0.76 8.46
CA LEU A 67 20.12 -0.43 7.92
C LEU A 67 20.24 -1.69 8.78
N ASP A 68 20.23 -1.55 10.11
CA ASP A 68 20.60 -2.63 11.03
C ASP A 68 19.43 -3.51 11.52
N ARG A 69 18.27 -3.53 10.84
CA ARG A 69 17.08 -4.25 11.39
C ARG A 69 16.33 -5.22 10.48
N VAL A 70 16.76 -5.44 9.24
CA VAL A 70 16.48 -6.69 8.52
C VAL A 70 17.72 -6.98 7.67
N ARG A 71 18.49 -7.99 8.06
CA ARG A 71 19.72 -8.40 7.41
C ARG A 71 19.37 -9.11 6.10
N TRP A 72 19.33 -8.38 5.00
CA TRP A 72 19.63 -8.98 3.71
C TRP A 72 21.16 -9.02 3.67
N ASP A 73 21.75 -10.18 3.95
CA ASP A 73 23.20 -10.34 4.18
C ASP A 73 24.05 -10.01 2.92
N SER A 74 23.43 -9.80 1.75
CA SER A 74 24.12 -9.41 0.52
C SER A 74 23.22 -8.66 -0.48
N SER A 75 23.86 -7.98 -1.44
CA SER A 75 23.18 -7.40 -2.60
C SER A 75 22.48 -8.44 -3.48
N GLU A 76 22.98 -9.68 -3.47
CA GLU A 76 22.44 -10.82 -4.23
C GLU A 76 21.11 -11.30 -3.67
N ASP A 77 20.88 -11.22 -2.36
CA ASP A 77 19.63 -11.68 -1.74
C ASP A 77 18.47 -10.74 -2.08
N TYR A 78 18.74 -9.43 -2.18
CA TYR A 78 17.77 -8.45 -2.66
C TYR A 78 17.46 -8.66 -4.15
N GLU A 79 18.46 -8.92 -4.98
CA GLU A 79 18.24 -9.19 -6.41
C GLU A 79 17.41 -10.46 -6.61
N LYS A 80 17.72 -11.55 -5.89
CA LYS A 80 16.90 -12.77 -5.88
C LYS A 80 15.48 -12.54 -5.38
N TRP A 81 15.29 -11.62 -4.43
CA TRP A 81 13.97 -11.22 -3.95
C TRP A 81 13.18 -10.50 -5.06
N GLU A 82 13.80 -9.53 -5.73
CA GLU A 82 13.20 -8.80 -6.85
C GLU A 82 12.82 -9.71 -8.04
N LEU A 83 13.55 -10.82 -8.26
CA LEU A 83 13.19 -11.80 -9.30
C LEU A 83 11.79 -12.41 -9.11
N ASN A 84 11.25 -12.42 -7.90
CA ASN A 84 9.88 -12.93 -7.66
C ASN A 84 8.80 -11.94 -8.13
N PHE A 85 9.17 -10.71 -8.47
CA PHE A 85 8.26 -9.64 -8.89
C PHE A 85 8.58 -9.14 -10.31
N GLU A 86 9.20 -9.99 -11.15
CA GLU A 86 9.46 -9.68 -12.58
C GLU A 86 8.18 -9.48 -13.41
N LEU A 87 7.00 -9.69 -12.82
CA LEU A 87 5.74 -9.19 -13.36
C LEU A 87 5.78 -7.65 -13.33
N ASP A 88 5.81 -7.05 -14.51
CA ASP A 88 5.68 -5.61 -14.64
C ASP A 88 4.18 -5.31 -14.60
N PRO A 89 3.65 -4.71 -13.51
CA PRO A 89 2.21 -4.43 -13.39
C PRO A 89 1.70 -3.48 -14.49
N TRP A 90 2.60 -2.89 -15.28
CA TRP A 90 2.28 -1.99 -16.39
C TRP A 90 2.45 -2.65 -17.77
N SER A 91 2.79 -3.94 -17.85
CA SER A 91 3.01 -4.64 -19.13
C SER A 91 1.72 -5.24 -19.67
N ASP A 92 1.45 -4.95 -20.95
CA ASP A 92 0.37 -5.59 -21.71
C ASP A 92 0.59 -7.12 -21.75
N GLY A 93 -0.22 -7.89 -21.02
CA GLY A 93 -0.18 -9.36 -21.03
C GLY A 93 -0.28 -10.03 -19.65
N ASP A 94 -0.13 -9.28 -18.56
CA ASP A 94 -0.20 -9.84 -17.20
C ASP A 94 -1.64 -9.98 -16.67
N GLU A 95 -2.65 -9.54 -17.44
CA GLU A 95 -4.08 -9.65 -17.10
C GLU A 95 -4.49 -11.12 -16.88
N ASP A 96 -4.00 -12.01 -17.75
CA ASP A 96 -4.24 -13.45 -17.68
C ASP A 96 -3.67 -14.06 -16.39
N TYR A 97 -2.57 -13.51 -15.85
CA TYR A 97 -1.97 -14.00 -14.60
C TYR A 97 -2.88 -13.71 -13.41
N TRP A 98 -3.41 -12.49 -13.30
CA TRP A 98 -4.27 -12.10 -12.18
C TRP A 98 -5.60 -12.85 -12.20
N GLU A 99 -6.23 -12.94 -13.38
CA GLU A 99 -7.48 -13.69 -13.54
C GLU A 99 -7.27 -15.18 -13.23
N ALA A 100 -6.20 -15.80 -13.74
CA ALA A 100 -5.88 -17.21 -13.48
C ALA A 100 -5.64 -17.50 -11.99
N ASN A 101 -5.13 -16.52 -11.24
CA ASN A 101 -4.93 -16.60 -9.80
C ASN A 101 -6.15 -16.12 -8.98
N GLY A 102 -7.26 -15.81 -9.64
CA GLY A 102 -8.53 -15.47 -8.99
C GLY A 102 -8.54 -14.06 -8.38
N TRP A 103 -7.87 -13.10 -9.00
CA TRP A 103 -7.89 -11.68 -8.63
C TRP A 103 -8.52 -10.83 -9.72
N ASP A 104 -9.38 -9.90 -9.30
CA ASP A 104 -9.96 -8.87 -10.16
C ASP A 104 -9.39 -7.51 -9.74
N ILE A 105 -8.63 -6.91 -10.66
CA ILE A 105 -7.88 -5.66 -10.49
C ILE A 105 -8.49 -4.49 -11.29
N TRP A 106 -9.74 -4.63 -11.74
CA TRP A 106 -10.41 -3.68 -12.62
C TRP A 106 -11.58 -2.96 -11.95
N HIS A 107 -11.83 -1.72 -12.39
CA HIS A 107 -13.09 -1.02 -12.19
C HIS A 107 -14.18 -1.63 -13.08
N ASP A 108 -15.45 -1.38 -12.74
CA ASP A 108 -16.59 -1.84 -13.55
C ASP A 108 -16.63 -1.23 -14.97
N ASP A 109 -15.90 -0.13 -15.20
CA ASP A 109 -15.76 0.52 -16.51
C ASP A 109 -14.62 -0.05 -17.37
N GLY A 110 -13.91 -1.07 -16.87
CA GLY A 110 -12.78 -1.73 -17.53
C GLY A 110 -11.45 -0.99 -17.37
N SER A 111 -11.38 0.08 -16.58
CA SER A 111 -10.11 0.74 -16.24
C SER A 111 -9.41 0.04 -15.08
N GLU A 112 -8.08 0.01 -15.10
CA GLU A 112 -7.28 -0.59 -14.02
C GLU A 112 -7.38 0.22 -12.72
N LEU A 113 -7.35 -0.47 -11.59
CA LEU A 113 -7.28 0.17 -10.28
C LEU A 113 -5.92 0.87 -10.09
N ARG A 114 -5.92 2.17 -9.78
CA ARG A 114 -4.69 2.96 -9.54
C ARG A 114 -3.89 2.47 -8.34
N VAL A 115 -4.55 1.83 -7.39
CA VAL A 115 -3.93 1.24 -6.20
C VAL A 115 -3.19 -0.07 -6.50
N PHE A 116 -3.49 -0.76 -7.60
CA PHE A 116 -2.89 -2.07 -7.91
C PHE A 116 -1.34 -2.06 -7.95
N PRO A 117 -0.66 -1.09 -8.59
CA PRO A 117 0.80 -1.00 -8.57
C PRO A 117 1.43 -0.87 -7.18
N TYR A 118 0.65 -0.49 -6.18
CA TYR A 118 1.10 -0.39 -4.79
C TYR A 118 0.91 -1.68 -3.99
N LEU A 119 0.04 -2.58 -4.45
CA LEU A 119 -0.37 -3.79 -3.73
C LEU A 119 0.01 -5.10 -4.44
N TYR A 120 0.43 -5.05 -5.71
CA TYR A 120 0.70 -6.26 -6.52
C TYR A 120 1.75 -7.17 -5.89
N ARG A 121 2.81 -6.62 -5.27
CA ARG A 121 3.85 -7.43 -4.61
C ARG A 121 3.30 -8.23 -3.45
N GLN A 122 2.42 -7.63 -2.65
CA GLN A 122 1.81 -8.31 -1.50
C GLN A 122 0.80 -9.36 -1.95
N ILE A 123 0.11 -9.14 -3.07
CA ILE A 123 -0.71 -10.15 -3.73
C ILE A 123 0.17 -11.34 -4.15
N ILE A 124 1.31 -11.10 -4.81
CA ILE A 124 2.26 -12.15 -5.21
C ILE A 124 2.79 -12.91 -3.99
N CYS A 125 3.15 -12.22 -2.90
CA CYS A 125 3.59 -12.88 -1.67
C CYS A 125 2.55 -13.87 -1.14
N VAL A 126 1.24 -13.57 -1.28
CA VAL A 126 0.16 -14.47 -0.88
C VAL A 126 -0.04 -15.61 -1.89
N ILE A 127 -0.02 -15.33 -3.19
CA ILE A 127 -0.20 -16.33 -4.25
C ILE A 127 0.92 -17.38 -4.18
N GLU A 128 2.16 -16.91 -4.20
CA GLU A 128 3.37 -17.73 -4.31
C GLU A 128 3.91 -18.18 -2.95
N GLN A 129 3.25 -17.77 -1.85
CA GLN A 129 3.66 -18.08 -0.46
C GLN A 129 5.11 -17.73 -0.16
N LEU A 130 5.59 -16.59 -0.69
CA LEU A 130 6.98 -16.16 -0.57
C LEU A 130 7.37 -15.81 0.87
N LEU A 131 6.38 -15.43 1.68
CA LEU A 131 6.53 -15.11 3.10
C LEU A 131 5.62 -16.03 3.91
N PRO A 132 6.13 -16.73 4.94
CA PRO A 132 5.33 -17.65 5.75
C PRO A 132 4.10 -17.01 6.40
N GLU A 133 4.18 -15.71 6.68
CA GLU A 133 3.13 -14.92 7.33
C GLU A 133 2.13 -14.30 6.35
N ALA A 134 2.48 -14.21 5.06
CA ALA A 134 1.61 -13.60 4.04
C ALA A 134 0.31 -14.40 3.89
N ARG A 135 -0.80 -13.76 4.25
CA ARG A 135 -2.13 -14.36 4.18
C ARG A 135 -3.18 -13.29 3.92
N LEU A 136 -4.09 -13.58 3.00
CA LEU A 136 -5.21 -12.70 2.74
C LEU A 136 -6.22 -12.76 3.90
N SER A 137 -6.35 -11.66 4.63
CA SER A 137 -7.43 -11.43 5.57
C SER A 137 -8.67 -10.92 4.84
N ILE A 138 -9.51 -11.86 4.37
CA ILE A 138 -10.78 -11.56 3.70
C ILE A 138 -11.81 -10.98 4.70
N THR A 139 -11.63 -11.29 5.98
CA THR A 139 -12.44 -10.73 7.05
C THR A 139 -11.92 -9.33 7.38
N GLY A 140 -12.61 -8.29 6.92
CA GLY A 140 -12.53 -6.93 7.49
C GLY A 140 -12.97 -6.84 8.97
N ASN A 141 -12.77 -7.90 9.74
CA ASN A 141 -13.14 -8.08 11.14
C ASN A 141 -11.91 -8.33 12.02
N ASP A 142 -10.76 -7.73 11.71
CA ASP A 142 -9.99 -7.21 12.83
C ASP A 142 -10.79 -6.01 13.35
N PRO A 143 -11.07 -5.89 14.66
CA PRO A 143 -11.66 -4.68 15.18
C PRO A 143 -10.81 -3.56 14.60
N ASN A 144 -11.45 -2.65 13.88
CA ASN A 144 -10.94 -1.31 13.69
C ASN A 144 -10.22 -1.00 15.02
N PRO A 145 -8.88 -0.83 15.09
CA PRO A 145 -8.38 -0.03 16.18
C PRO A 145 -9.17 1.23 15.93
N GLU A 146 -10.21 1.48 16.75
CA GLU A 146 -10.96 2.73 16.67
C GLU A 146 -9.85 3.75 16.52
N ARG A 147 -9.72 4.33 15.32
CA ARG A 147 -8.77 5.41 15.11
C ARG A 147 -9.16 6.35 16.21
N ASP A 148 -8.33 6.42 17.25
CA ASP A 148 -8.73 6.91 18.55
C ASP A 148 -9.45 8.21 18.26
N ALA A 149 -10.76 8.28 18.52
CA ALA A 149 -11.54 9.43 18.08
C ALA A 149 -10.92 10.71 18.67
N GLU A 150 -10.18 10.55 19.78
CA GLU A 150 -9.29 11.53 20.37
C GLU A 150 -8.10 11.92 19.48
N ASP A 151 -7.41 10.99 18.81
CA ASP A 151 -6.29 11.31 17.90
C ASP A 151 -6.74 12.01 16.63
N TRP A 152 -7.85 11.59 16.03
CA TRP A 152 -8.45 12.33 14.92
C TRP A 152 -8.91 13.73 15.36
N GLY A 153 -9.55 13.83 16.52
CA GLY A 153 -9.97 15.11 17.11
C GLY A 153 -8.78 16.03 17.42
N ARG A 154 -7.69 15.49 17.98
CA ARG A 154 -6.44 16.22 18.25
C ARG A 154 -5.80 16.74 16.96
N HIS A 155 -5.80 15.94 15.90
CA HIS A 155 -5.25 16.33 14.61
C HIS A 155 -6.06 17.47 13.96
N ILE A 156 -7.40 17.33 13.91
CA ILE A 156 -8.31 18.38 13.40
C ILE A 156 -8.16 19.68 14.20
N GLN A 157 -8.05 19.58 15.53
CA GLN A 157 -7.88 20.74 16.41
C GLN A 157 -6.52 21.43 16.20
N GLY A 158 -5.46 20.66 15.99
CA GLY A 158 -4.13 21.16 15.64
C GLY A 158 -4.13 21.94 14.32
N GLU A 159 -4.77 21.39 13.28
CA GLU A 159 -4.92 22.04 11.97
C GLU A 159 -5.78 23.30 12.04
N ALA A 160 -6.88 23.29 12.81
CA ALA A 160 -7.71 24.46 13.03
C ALA A 160 -6.95 25.61 13.72
N CYS A 161 -6.13 25.29 14.72
CA CYS A 161 -5.25 26.26 15.38
C CYS A 161 -4.22 26.86 14.42
N ARG A 162 -3.57 26.03 13.59
CA ARG A 162 -2.61 26.50 12.57
C ARG A 162 -3.29 27.41 11.54
N PHE A 163 -4.51 27.08 11.12
CA PHE A 163 -5.27 27.90 10.18
C PHE A 163 -5.65 29.27 10.77
N GLN A 164 -6.06 29.31 12.05
CA GLN A 164 -6.36 30.57 12.73
C GLN A 164 -5.12 31.47 12.90
N GLN A 165 -3.95 30.88 13.14
CA GLN A 165 -2.68 31.62 13.24
C GLN A 165 -2.16 32.14 11.90
N ARG A 166 -2.61 31.56 10.78
CA ARG A 166 -2.26 31.99 9.41
C ARG A 166 -3.18 33.09 8.86
N LYS A 167 -4.19 33.54 9.61
CA LYS A 167 -4.97 34.72 9.19
C LYS A 167 -4.05 35.93 9.13
N PRO A 168 -3.94 36.62 7.98
CA PRO A 168 -3.14 37.84 7.89
C PRO A 168 -3.75 38.92 8.81
N PRO A 169 -2.92 39.80 9.41
CA PRO A 169 -3.43 40.90 10.20
C PRO A 169 -4.32 41.78 9.33
N SER A 170 -5.45 42.19 9.90
CA SER A 170 -6.39 43.16 9.31
C SER A 170 -5.75 44.53 9.15
#